data_AF-A0A953ZCV0-F1
#
_entry.id   AF-A0A953ZCV0-F1
#
_cell.length_a   1.000
_cell.length_b   1.000
_cell.length_c   1.000
_cell.angle_alpha   90.00
_cell.angle_beta   90.00
_cell.angle_gamma   90.00
#
_symmetry.space_group_name_H-M   'P 1'
#
loop_
_entity.id
_entity.type
_entity.pdbx_description
1 polymer ?
#
loop_
_entity_poly.entity_id
_entity_poly.type
_entity_poly.pdbx_seq_one_letter_code
_entity_poly.pdbx_strand_id
1 'polypeptide(L)' 'VMNGQFTNALAATGKDSLLERITERFETGDQRIDALYLTVLSRRPTDAERKRVQTYVQGTPEAEDLLFALLMTTEFATNH' A
#
# COMPACT_ATOMS: atom_id res chain seq x y z
N VAL A 1 -9.24 -1.69 17.13
CA VAL A 1 -7.96 -1.09 17.57
C VAL A 1 -6.89 -1.71 16.70
N MET A 2 -6.29 -0.93 15.81
CA MET A 2 -5.25 -1.37 14.89
C MET A 2 -4.13 -2.08 15.67
N ASN A 3 -3.79 -3.32 15.29
CA ASN A 3 -2.80 -4.10 16.01
C ASN A 3 -1.45 -3.37 16.04
N GLY A 4 -0.84 -3.19 17.22
CA GLY A 4 0.41 -2.44 17.38
C GLY A 4 1.60 -2.98 16.57
N GLN A 5 1.55 -4.24 16.13
CA GLN A 5 2.52 -4.80 15.18
C GLN A 5 2.39 -4.22 13.77
N PHE A 6 1.17 -3.95 13.30
CA PHE A 6 0.94 -3.38 11.97
C PHE A 6 1.38 -1.91 11.95
N THR A 7 1.06 -1.16 13.00
CA THR A 7 1.53 0.22 13.15
C THR A 7 3.05 0.31 13.23
N ASN A 8 3.71 -0.61 13.94
CA ASN A 8 5.18 -0.67 14.00
C ASN A 8 5.82 -1.04 12.65
N ALA A 9 5.21 -1.94 11.87
CA ALA A 9 5.69 -2.30 10.54
C ALA A 9 5.53 -1.16 9.52
N LEU A 10 4.53 -0.30 9.70
CA LEU A 10 4.29 0.90 8.88
C LEU A 10 5.15 2.10 9.31
N ALA A 11 5.41 2.24 10.61
CA ALA A 11 6.25 3.30 11.16
C ALA A 11 7.75 3.05 10.91
N ALA A 12 8.14 1.82 10.57
CA ALA A 12 9.49 1.49 10.17
C ALA A 12 9.79 2.09 8.79
N THR A 13 10.51 3.20 8.76
CA THR A 13 11.12 3.76 7.55
C THR A 13 12.56 3.25 7.40
N GLY A 14 12.98 2.97 6.17
CA GLY A 14 14.33 2.50 5.85
C GLY A 14 14.43 1.00 5.55
N LYS A 15 15.64 0.47 5.73
CA LYS A 15 16.02 -0.88 5.30
C LYS A 15 15.19 -1.96 6.02
N ASP A 16 14.61 -2.91 5.29
CA ASP A 16 13.62 -3.94 5.66
C ASP A 16 12.17 -3.47 5.93
N SER A 17 11.82 -2.22 5.57
CA SER A 17 10.43 -1.73 5.69
C SER A 17 9.45 -2.47 4.78
N LEU A 18 8.15 -2.43 5.12
CA LEU A 18 7.09 -3.02 4.27
C LEU A 18 7.16 -2.49 2.83
N LEU A 19 7.32 -1.17 2.68
CA LEU A 19 7.35 -0.51 1.38
C LEU A 19 8.57 -0.92 0.57
N GLU A 20 9.75 -1.01 1.19
CA GLU A 20 10.96 -1.46 0.53
C GLU A 20 10.83 -2.92 0.09
N ARG A 21 10.32 -3.81 0.94
CA ARG A 21 10.07 -5.22 0.57
C ARG A 21 9.11 -5.36 -0.61
N ILE A 22 8.07 -4.52 -0.68
CA ILE A 22 7.15 -4.48 -1.83
C ILE A 22 7.86 -3.94 -3.07
N THR A 23 8.67 -2.89 -2.92
CA THR A 23 9.39 -2.24 -4.02
C THR A 23 10.46 -3.14 -4.63
N GLU A 24 11.19 -3.90 -3.79
CA GLU A 24 12.20 -4.88 -4.21
C GLU A 24 11.58 -6.12 -4.85
N ARG A 25 10.42 -6.57 -4.35
CA ARG A 25 9.78 -7.81 -4.82
C ARG A 25 8.96 -7.63 -6.08
N PHE A 26 8.43 -6.44 -6.34
CA PHE A 26 7.55 -6.18 -7.49
C PHE A 26 8.15 -5.14 -8.42
N GLU A 27 8.40 -5.55 -9.66
CA GLU A 27 9.11 -4.74 -10.66
C GLU A 27 8.21 -3.69 -11.32
N THR A 28 6.93 -4.00 -11.52
CA THR A 28 5.99 -3.10 -12.21
C THR A 28 5.12 -2.32 -11.22
N GLY A 29 4.77 -1.08 -11.59
CA GLY A 29 3.83 -0.26 -10.82
C GLY A 29 2.51 -0.98 -10.55
N ASP A 30 2.01 -1.74 -11.52
CA ASP A 30 0.77 -2.52 -11.39
C ASP A 30 0.85 -3.61 -10.32
N GLN A 31 1.97 -4.34 -10.27
CA GLN A 31 2.20 -5.35 -9.26
C GLN A 31 2.34 -4.72 -7.87
N ARG A 32 2.99 -3.56 -7.77
CA ARG A 32 3.11 -2.80 -6.51
C ARG A 32 1.75 -2.31 -6.02
N ILE A 33 0.90 -1.79 -6.91
CA ILE A 33 -0.47 -1.38 -6.57
C ILE A 33 -1.25 -2.58 -6.02
N ASP A 34 -1.22 -3.73 -6.70
CA ASP A 34 -1.91 -4.94 -6.22
C ASP A 34 -1.40 -5.39 -4.86
N ALA A 35 -0.08 -5.38 -4.67
CA ALA A 35 0.53 -5.77 -3.41
C ALA A 35 0.12 -4.83 -2.25
N LEU A 36 0.07 -3.52 -2.49
CA LEU A 36 -0.34 -2.54 -1.48
C LEU A 36 -1.81 -2.70 -1.09
N TYR A 37 -2.71 -2.85 -2.07
CA TYR A 37 -4.13 -3.10 -1.81
C TYR A 37 -4.36 -4.41 -1.04
N LEU A 38 -3.68 -5.49 -1.44
CA LEU A 38 -3.79 -6.78 -0.75
C LEU A 38 -3.23 -6.72 0.67
N THR A 39 -2.15 -5.97 0.87
CA THR A 39 -1.50 -5.86 2.19
C THR A 39 -2.33 -5.01 3.15
N VAL A 40 -2.90 -3.91 2.68
CA VAL A 40 -3.61 -2.94 3.54
C VAL A 40 -5.09 -3.27 3.69
N LEU A 41 -5.77 -3.63 2.58
CA LEU A 41 -7.22 -3.82 2.55
C LEU A 41 -7.64 -5.29 2.39
N SER A 42 -6.68 -6.22 2.31
CA SER A 42 -6.95 -7.67 2.12
C SER A 42 -7.77 -8.00 0.87
N ARG A 43 -7.74 -7.13 -0.15
CA ARG A 43 -8.41 -7.32 -1.44
C ARG A 43 -7.60 -6.74 -2.58
N ARG A 44 -7.94 -7.07 -3.82
CA ARG A 44 -7.39 -6.41 -5.01
C ARG A 44 -8.10 -5.07 -5.27
N PRO A 45 -7.44 -4.12 -5.96
CA PRO A 45 -8.13 -2.93 -6.45
C PRO A 45 -9.17 -3.33 -7.49
N THR A 46 -10.27 -2.59 -7.53
CA THR A 46 -11.22 -2.60 -8.65
C THR A 46 -10.58 -1.97 -9.90
N ASP A 47 -11.16 -2.19 -11.08
CA ASP A 47 -10.65 -1.59 -12.33
C ASP A 47 -10.64 -0.05 -12.29
N ALA A 48 -11.63 0.55 -11.65
CA ALA A 48 -11.72 2.01 -11.49
C ALA A 48 -10.64 2.56 -10.56
N GLU A 49 -10.39 1.89 -9.44
CA GLU A 49 -9.31 2.23 -8.52
C GLU A 49 -7.95 2.06 -9.20
N ARG A 50 -7.73 0.91 -9.86
CA ARG A 50 -6.49 0.63 -10.60
C ARG A 50 -6.19 1.74 -11.59
N LYS A 51 -7.14 2.08 -12.46
CA LYS A 51 -6.97 3.12 -13.48
C LYS A 51 -6.62 4.48 -12.86
N ARG A 52 -7.27 4.83 -11.76
CA ARG A 52 -6.98 6.08 -11.03
C ARG A 52 -5.55 6.04 -10.49
N VAL A 53 -5.19 4.99 -9.77
CA VAL A 53 -3.91 4.89 -9.04
C VAL A 53 -2.73 4.75 -9.99
N GLN A 54 -2.87 4.02 -11.10
CA GLN A 54 -1.88 3.92 -12.17
C GLN A 54 -1.50 5.27 -12.79
N THR A 55 -2.42 6.25 -12.75
CA THR A 55 -2.13 7.60 -13.25
C THR A 55 -1.14 8.33 -12.32
N TYR A 56 -1.09 7.97 -11.04
CA TYR A 56 -0.29 8.64 -10.02
C TYR A 56 0.97 7.86 -9.63
N VAL A 57 0.91 6.53 -9.57
CA VAL A 57 2.04 5.71 -9.10
C VAL A 57 3.02 5.44 -10.23
N GLN A 58 4.11 6.21 -10.26
CA GLN A 58 5.19 6.08 -11.25
C GLN A 58 6.50 5.57 -10.63
N GLY A 59 6.66 5.66 -9.30
CA GLY A 59 7.85 5.25 -8.59
C GLY A 59 7.60 4.93 -7.12
N THR A 60 8.68 4.90 -6.34
CA THR A 60 8.65 4.59 -4.90
C THR A 60 7.99 5.68 -4.05
N PRO A 61 8.24 6.99 -4.27
CA PRO A 61 7.58 8.04 -3.48
C PRO A 61 6.05 7.99 -3.58
N GLU A 62 5.52 7.78 -4.79
CA GLU A 62 4.07 7.75 -5.00
C GLU A 62 3.45 6.45 -4.47
N ALA A 63 4.22 5.36 -4.37
CA ALA A 63 3.80 4.14 -3.69
C ALA A 63 3.70 4.34 -2.17
N GLU A 64 4.55 5.17 -1.58
CA GLU A 64 4.45 5.57 -0.17
C GLU A 64 3.20 6.42 0.08
N ASP A 65 2.93 7.38 -0.80
CA ASP A 65 1.69 8.17 -0.76
C ASP A 65 0.45 7.29 -0.89
N LEU A 66 0.48 6.27 -1.77
CA LEU A 66 -0.61 5.31 -1.90
C LEU A 66 -0.80 4.49 -0.61
N LEU A 67 0.29 4.00 -0.02
CA LEU A 67 0.23 3.27 1.25
C LEU A 67 -0.45 4.13 2.32
N PHE A 68 -0.01 5.38 2.47
CA PHE A 68 -0.62 6.32 3.41
C PHE A 68 -2.10 6.56 3.08
N ALA A 69 -2.44 6.80 1.81
CA ALA A 69 -3.82 7.03 1.39
C ALA A 69 -4.74 5.85 1.71
N LEU A 70 -4.29 4.60 1.49
CA LEU A 70 -5.06 3.39 1.79
C LEU A 70 -5.33 3.25 3.30
N LEU A 71 -4.34 3.53 4.14
CA LEU A 71 -4.48 3.50 5.60
C LEU A 71 -5.44 4.57 6.14
N MET A 72 -5.62 5.67 5.40
CA MET A 72 -6.54 6.74 5.78
C MET A 72 -7.96 6.56 5.23
N THR A 73 -8.23 5.47 4.49
CA THR A 73 -9.59 5.19 4.00
C THR A 73 -10.52 4.75 5.12
N THR A 74 -11.81 5.04 4.96
CA THR A 74 -12.86 4.51 5.84
C THR A 74 -12.92 3.00 5.80
N GLU A 75 -12.67 2.40 4.63
CA GLU A 75 -12.64 0.94 4.46
C GLU A 75 -11.63 0.29 5.40
N PHE A 76 -10.40 0.81 5.45
CA PHE A 76 -9.40 0.33 6.38
C PHE A 76 -9.85 0.49 7.84
N ALA A 77 -10.46 1.63 8.18
CA ALA A 77 -10.97 1.88 9.54
C ALA A 77 -12.15 0.96 9.94
N THR A 78 -12.91 0.42 8.99
CA THR A 78 -14.09 -0.41 9.27
C THR A 78 -13.87 -1.92 9.12
N ASN A 79 -12.88 -2.35 8.32
CA ASN A 79 -12.59 -3.78 8.09
C ASN A 79 -11.55 -4.36 9.06
N HIS A 80 -10.96 -3.55 9.95
CA HIS A 80 -9.85 -3.94 10.84
C HIS A 80 -10.03 -3.53 12.30
#